data_AF-A0A2V7Y5V4-F1
#
_entry.id   AF-A0A2V7Y5V4-F1
#
_cell.length_a   1.000
_cell.length_b   1.000
_cell.length_c   1.000
_cell.angle_alpha   90.00
_cell.angle_beta   90.00
_cell.angle_gamma   90.00
#
_symmetry.space_group_name_H-M   'P 1'
#
loop_
_entity.id
_entity.type
_entity.pdbx_description
1 polymer ?
#
loop_
_entity_poly.entity_id
_entity_poly.type
_entity_poly.pdbx_seq_one_letter_code
_entity_poly.pdbx_strand_id
1 'polypeptide(L)' 'MASPPAGPRPRRNEQHRCARCGSRFEVWHTGDPLAEHTAIEVRCPCCGASTPVTVPRGAEKDLRVDNLPGPEPETGVVD' A
#
# COMPACT_ATOMS: atom_id res chain seq x y z
N MET A 1 37.26 3.33 -4.72
CA MET A 1 36.15 3.24 -3.77
C MET A 1 34.93 2.79 -4.55
N ALA A 2 34.56 1.51 -4.46
CA ALA A 2 33.40 0.97 -5.17
C ALA A 2 32.15 1.35 -4.38
N SER A 3 31.20 2.04 -5.01
CA SER A 3 29.86 2.22 -4.44
C SER A 3 29.28 0.84 -4.12
N PRO A 4 28.62 0.64 -2.96
CA PRO A 4 27.95 -0.61 -2.68
C PRO A 4 26.97 -0.90 -3.82
N PRO A 5 26.79 -2.18 -4.24
CA PRO A 5 25.79 -2.51 -5.22
C PRO A 5 24.47 -1.95 -4.70
N ALA A 6 23.75 -1.21 -5.55
CA ALA A 6 22.40 -0.76 -5.25
C ALA A 6 21.57 -2.02 -4.98
N GLY A 7 21.49 -2.41 -3.70
CA GLY A 7 20.73 -3.58 -3.27
C GLY A 7 19.28 -3.40 -3.72
N PRO A 8 18.54 -4.51 -3.89
CA PRO A 8 17.12 -4.43 -4.19
C PRO A 8 16.46 -3.50 -3.17
N ARG A 9 15.87 -2.40 -3.65
CA ARG A 9 15.21 -1.43 -2.78
C ARG A 9 14.11 -2.18 -2.02
N PRO A 10 14.02 -2.02 -0.69
CA PRO A 10 12.99 -2.70 0.09
C PRO A 10 11.61 -2.27 -0.42
N ARG A 11 10.81 -3.23 -0.89
CA ARG A 11 9.39 -3.00 -1.20
C ARG A 11 8.67 -2.68 0.09
N ARG A 12 7.92 -1.58 0.10
CA ARG A 12 7.08 -1.16 1.22
C ARG A 12 5.64 -1.54 0.92
N ASN A 13 4.89 -1.87 1.96
CA ASN A 13 3.44 -2.05 1.89
C ASN A 13 2.73 -1.08 2.84
N GLU A 14 1.66 -0.48 2.35
CA GLU A 14 0.72 0.31 3.15
C GLU A 14 -0.66 -0.36 3.10
N GLN A 15 -1.29 -0.50 4.26
CA GLN A 15 -2.61 -1.10 4.38
C GLN A 15 -3.68 -0.02 4.29
N HIS A 16 -4.69 -0.28 3.45
CA HIS A 16 -5.81 0.62 3.23
C HIS A 16 -7.14 -0.12 3.38
N ARG A 17 -8.20 0.64 3.67
CA ARG A 17 -9.57 0.14 3.76
C ARG A 17 -10.42 0.85 2.72
N CYS A 18 -11.18 0.08 1.93
CA CYS A 18 -12.11 0.64 0.97
C CYS A 18 -13.29 1.31 1.70
N ALA A 19 -13.50 2.60 1.47
CA ALA A 19 -14.62 3.33 2.08
C ALA A 19 -16.00 2.83 1.62
N ARG A 20 -16.08 2.14 0.46
CA ARG A 20 -17.35 1.68 -0.11
C ARG A 20 -17.80 0.31 0.41
N CYS A 21 -16.89 -0.66 0.47
CA CYS A 21 -17.22 -2.05 0.86
C CYS A 21 -16.57 -2.50 2.16
N GLY A 22 -15.70 -1.67 2.76
CA GLY A 22 -15.01 -1.98 4.00
C GLY A 22 -13.86 -3.00 3.87
N SER A 23 -13.61 -3.56 2.68
CA SER A 23 -12.53 -4.52 2.47
C SER A 23 -11.16 -3.90 2.68
N ARG A 24 -10.24 -4.68 3.25
CA ARG A 24 -8.83 -4.32 3.40
C ARG A 24 -8.02 -4.73 2.18
N PHE A 25 -7.03 -3.92 1.84
CA PHE A 25 -6.10 -4.20 0.77
C PHE A 25 -4.74 -3.57 1.07
N GLU A 26 -3.70 -4.10 0.46
CA GLU A 26 -2.34 -3.60 0.56
C GLU A 26 -1.92 -2.92 -0.73
N VAL A 27 -1.21 -1.82 -0.58
CA VAL A 27 -0.54 -1.10 -1.67
C VAL A 27 0.96 -1.29 -1.49
N TRP A 28 1.54 -2.04 -2.42
CA TRP A 28 2.96 -2.33 -2.49
C TRP A 28 3.64 -1.39 -3.47
N HIS A 29 4.77 -0.78 -3.07
CA HIS A 29 5.53 0.12 -3.94
C HIS A 29 7.03 0.12 -3.61
N THR A 30 7.85 0.56 -4.57
CA THR A 30 9.29 0.81 -4.43
C THR A 30 9.61 2.30 -4.55
N GLY A 31 9.11 3.10 -3.61
CA GLY A 31 9.41 4.53 -3.54
C GLY A 31 10.67 4.86 -2.72
N ASP A 32 11.28 6.01 -3.01
CA ASP A 32 12.20 6.66 -2.08
C ASP A 32 11.38 7.23 -0.90
N PRO A 33 11.64 6.83 0.36
CA PRO A 33 10.88 7.34 1.51
C PRO A 33 11.06 8.85 1.74
N LEU A 34 12.11 9.46 1.18
CA LEU A 34 12.36 10.90 1.25
C LEU A 34 11.74 11.66 0.08
N ALA A 35 11.17 10.97 -0.91
CA ALA A 35 10.47 11.64 -2.00
C ALA A 35 9.18 12.29 -1.51
N GLU A 36 8.79 13.37 -2.21
CA GLU A 36 7.49 13.99 -2.00
C GLU A 36 6.39 12.95 -2.23
N HIS A 37 5.39 12.93 -1.36
CA HIS A 37 4.27 12.01 -1.50
C HIS A 37 3.18 12.64 -2.37
N THR A 38 2.51 11.82 -3.17
CA THR A 38 1.40 12.22 -4.04
C THR A 38 0.21 11.33 -3.82
N ALA A 39 -1.00 11.89 -3.90
CA ALA A 39 -2.24 11.15 -3.81
C ALA A 39 -2.61 10.60 -5.19
N ILE A 40 -2.89 9.30 -5.26
CA ILE A 40 -3.35 8.62 -6.47
C ILE A 40 -4.62 7.84 -6.17
N GLU A 41 -5.39 7.55 -7.22
CA GLU A 41 -6.57 6.69 -7.13
C GLU A 41 -6.20 5.26 -7.47
N VAL A 42 -6.41 4.33 -6.53
CA VAL A 42 -6.31 2.89 -6.77
C VAL A 42 -7.68 2.25 -6.74
N ARG A 43 -7.85 1.16 -7.49
CA ARG A 43 -9.11 0.40 -7.47
C ARG A 43 -9.07 -0.63 -6.35
N CYS A 44 -10.12 -0.64 -5.55
CA CYS A 44 -10.33 -1.70 -4.57
C CYS A 44 -10.36 -3.06 -5.27
N PRO A 45 -9.53 -4.05 -4.87
CA PRO A 45 -9.49 -5.37 -5.50
C PRO A 45 -10.76 -6.20 -5.26
N CYS A 46 -11.61 -5.79 -4.29
CA CYS A 46 -12.86 -6.48 -3.97
C CYS A 46 -14.07 -5.95 -4.77
N CYS A 47 -14.28 -4.63 -4.78
CA CYS A 47 -15.48 -4.01 -5.36
C CYS A 47 -15.21 -3.07 -6.54
N GLY A 48 -13.94 -2.84 -6.90
CA GLY A 48 -13.52 -1.97 -7.99
C GLY A 48 -13.69 -0.46 -7.74
N ALA A 49 -14.16 -0.05 -6.56
CA ALA A 49 -14.29 1.36 -6.21
C ALA A 49 -12.94 2.07 -6.15
N SER A 50 -12.88 3.29 -6.68
CA SER A 50 -11.69 4.14 -6.54
C SER A 50 -11.49 4.53 -5.07
N THR A 51 -10.26 4.41 -4.60
CA THR A 51 -9.84 4.77 -3.25
C THR A 51 -8.56 5.60 -3.35
N PRO A 52 -8.54 6.82 -2.79
CA PRO A 52 -7.33 7.64 -2.75
C PRO A 52 -6.31 7.02 -1.80
N VAL A 53 -5.06 6.89 -2.26
CA VAL A 53 -3.91 6.46 -1.46
C VAL A 53 -2.73 7.39 -1.71
N THR A 54 -1.90 7.58 -0.70
CA THR A 54 -0.75 8.49 -0.76
C THR A 54 0.52 7.66 -0.86
N VAL A 55 1.26 7.82 -1.95
CA VAL A 55 2.52 7.09 -2.18
C VAL A 55 3.65 8.05 -2.56
N PRO A 56 4.93 7.66 -2.40
CA PRO A 56 6.04 8.47 -2.88
C PRO A 56 5.94 8.71 -4.39
N ARG A 57 6.25 9.93 -4.83
CA ARG A 57 6.21 10.31 -6.24
C ARG A 57 7.15 9.44 -7.07
N GLY A 58 6.64 8.91 -8.18
CA GLY A 58 7.31 7.97 -9.05
C GLY A 58 7.00 6.50 -8.74
N ALA A 59 6.52 6.19 -7.54
CA ALA A 59 6.19 4.84 -7.10
C ALA A 59 4.84 4.35 -7.67
N GLU A 60 4.05 5.23 -8.29
CA GLU A 60 2.83 4.89 -9.03
C GLU A 60 3.09 3.96 -10.23
N LYS A 61 4.34 3.91 -10.72
CA LYS A 61 4.73 3.13 -11.90
C LYS A 61 4.92 1.64 -11.64
N ASP A 62 5.23 1.27 -10.39
CA ASP A 62 5.50 -0.10 -9.96
C ASP A 62 4.52 -0.58 -8.89
N LEU A 63 3.44 0.18 -8.70
CA LEU A 63 2.46 -0.01 -7.67
C LEU A 63 1.68 -1.30 -7.90
N ARG A 64 1.53 -2.08 -6.82
CA ARG A 64 0.77 -3.33 -6.84
C ARG A 64 -0.25 -3.30 -5.72
N VAL A 65 -1.50 -3.60 -6.06
CA VAL A 65 -2.62 -3.62 -5.12
C VAL A 65 -3.06 -5.07 -4.94
N ASP A 66 -2.89 -5.61 -3.74
CA ASP A 66 -3.34 -6.96 -3.41
C ASP A 66 -4.46 -6.89 -2.38
N ASN A 67 -5.44 -7.79 -2.52
CA ASN A 67 -6.44 -7.96 -1.46
C ASN A 67 -5.74 -8.50 -0.21
N LEU A 68 -6.07 -7.96 0.96
CA LEU A 68 -5.56 -8.47 2.22
C LEU A 68 -6.70 -9.22 2.94
N PRO A 69 -6.85 -10.54 2.69
CA PRO A 69 -7.81 -11.35 3.40
C PRO A 69 -7.27 -11.59 4.82
N GLY A 70 -7.97 -11.07 5.82
CA GLY A 70 -7.68 -11.34 7.22
C GLY A 70 -8.87 -10.98 8.08
N PRO A 71 -9.11 -11.69 9.20
CA PRO A 71 -10.16 -11.31 10.13
C PRO A 71 -9.92 -9.86 10.58
N GLU A 72 -11.00 -9.10 10.80
CA GLU A 72 -10.90 -7.91 11.67
C GLU A 72 -10.15 -8.35 12.93
N PRO A 73 -9.19 -7.57 13.48
CA PRO A 73 -8.63 -7.94 14.77
C PRO A 73 -9.83 -8.10 15.70
N GLU A 74 -10.09 -9.33 16.09
CA GLU A 74 -10.98 -9.65 17.18
C GLU A 74 -10.46 -8.82 18.34
N THR A 75 -11.16 -7.72 18.65
CA THR A 75 -10.95 -7.01 19.90
C THR A 75 -11.42 -7.99 20.95
N GLY A 76 -10.54 -8.94 21.30
CA GLY A 76 -10.69 -9.82 22.43
C GLY A 76 -10.75 -8.92 23.64
N VAL A 77 -11.96 -8.57 24.05
CA VAL A 77 -12.21 -8.16 25.41
C VAL A 77 -11.87 -9.39 26.23
N VAL A 78 -10.72 -9.35 26.89
CA VAL A 78 -10.40 -10.33 27.92
C VAL A 78 -11.18 -9.83 29.14
N ASP A 79 -12.19 -10.60 29.54
CA ASP A 79 -12.98 -10.41 30.77
C ASP A 79 -12.07 -10.36 32.00
#